data_AF-A0A924DDT1-F1
#
_entry.id   AF-A0A924DDT1-F1
#
_cell.length_a   1.000
_cell.length_b   1.000
_cell.length_c   1.000
_cell.angle_alpha   90.00
_cell.angle_beta   90.00
_cell.angle_gamma   90.00
#
_symmetry.space_group_name_H-M   'P 1'
#
loop_
_entity.id
_entity.type
_entity.pdbx_description
1 polymer ?
#
loop_
_entity_poly.entity_id
_entity_poly.type
_entity_poly.pdbx_seq_one_letter_code
_entity_poly.pdbx_strand_id
1 'polypeptide(L)'
;MTSIPQKTTREKWLTLIGGIVFVAYLLGMVFGSASSVAPGVSAAPAHVPSTLGSFLKYGFSLLIIGSLLFPLLKGKMQPYFYLFRLLRFRMVFKSIFVVCAVVLTAVALGTLFPFLDRSWLYLIPVSNGESTNIAVMPATLKYVGLVFLVILALCLPRFAYAEEVKYRHGTQDWRDGFKRSLRFGLAHCIMGVPLYVGLALTVGGLWFTHQYFKGGVERSTAYHLAYNLLVLTLLSTYLIFARIII
;
A
#
# COMPACT_ATOMS: atom_id res chain seq x y z
N MET A 1 -20.63 -31.77 20.45
CA MET A 1 -20.92 -31.08 19.17
C MET A 1 -20.67 -29.59 19.37
N THR A 2 -19.55 -29.07 18.89
CA THR A 2 -19.22 -27.63 18.96
C THR A 2 -19.88 -26.91 17.79
N SER A 3 -20.80 -25.99 18.08
CA SER A 3 -21.45 -25.18 17.06
C SER A 3 -20.42 -24.29 16.35
N ILE A 4 -20.39 -24.33 15.03
CA ILE A 4 -19.54 -23.45 14.23
C ILE A 4 -20.09 -22.02 14.40
N PRO A 5 -19.30 -21.05 14.90
CA PRO A 5 -19.78 -19.70 15.09
C PRO A 5 -20.20 -19.09 13.75
N GLN A 6 -21.43 -18.58 13.68
CA GLN A 6 -21.93 -17.89 12.50
C GLN A 6 -21.16 -16.59 12.30
N LYS A 7 -20.55 -16.43 11.12
CA LYS A 7 -19.91 -15.18 10.70
C LYS A 7 -20.93 -14.03 10.68
N THR A 8 -20.51 -12.89 11.19
CA THR A 8 -21.34 -11.66 11.19
C THR A 8 -21.56 -11.17 9.75
N THR A 9 -22.63 -10.40 9.52
CA THR A 9 -22.93 -9.80 8.19
C THR A 9 -21.75 -9.00 7.65
N ARG A 10 -21.01 -8.30 8.52
CA ARG A 10 -19.79 -7.55 8.16
C ARG A 10 -18.67 -8.48 7.66
N GLU A 11 -18.46 -9.62 8.29
CA GLU A 11 -17.44 -10.60 7.88
C GLU A 11 -17.78 -11.26 6.54
N LYS A 12 -19.08 -11.49 6.28
CA LYS A 12 -19.55 -11.99 4.98
C LYS A 12 -19.23 -11.00 3.86
N TRP A 13 -19.51 -9.71 4.05
CA TRP A 13 -19.17 -8.67 3.08
C TRP A 13 -17.67 -8.51 2.85
N LEU A 14 -16.86 -8.55 3.91
CA LEU A 14 -15.40 -8.51 3.78
C LEU A 14 -14.84 -9.72 3.03
N THR A 15 -15.43 -10.90 3.25
CA THR A 15 -15.06 -12.13 2.52
C THR A 15 -15.43 -12.01 1.05
N LEU A 16 -16.61 -11.48 0.73
CA LEU A 16 -17.06 -11.28 -0.64
C LEU A 16 -16.19 -10.27 -1.38
N ILE A 17 -15.93 -9.10 -0.78
CA ILE A 17 -15.05 -8.07 -1.37
C ILE A 17 -13.64 -8.62 -1.56
N GLY A 18 -13.09 -9.31 -0.55
CA GLY A 18 -11.80 -9.98 -0.67
C GLY A 18 -11.77 -11.01 -1.80
N GLY A 19 -12.85 -11.77 -1.99
CA GLY A 19 -13.02 -12.71 -3.10
C GLY A 19 -13.06 -12.01 -4.46
N ILE A 20 -13.82 -10.92 -4.60
CA ILE A 20 -13.90 -10.12 -5.84
C ILE A 20 -12.53 -9.55 -6.20
N VAL A 21 -11.82 -8.96 -5.23
CA VAL A 21 -10.47 -8.44 -5.45
C VAL A 21 -9.49 -9.56 -5.80
N PHE A 22 -9.58 -10.71 -5.13
CA PHE A 22 -8.72 -11.86 -5.43
C PHE A 22 -8.98 -12.42 -6.83
N VAL A 23 -10.23 -12.50 -7.27
CA VAL A 23 -10.58 -12.90 -8.64
C VAL A 23 -10.10 -11.85 -9.64
N ALA A 24 -10.29 -10.56 -9.38
CA ALA A 24 -9.74 -9.49 -10.22
C ALA A 24 -8.21 -9.55 -10.30
N TYR A 25 -7.55 -9.92 -9.22
CA TYR A 25 -6.11 -10.19 -9.17
C TYR A 25 -5.69 -11.42 -9.98
N LEU A 26 -6.41 -12.54 -9.87
CA LEU A 26 -6.15 -13.71 -10.70
C LEU A 26 -6.38 -13.40 -12.19
N LEU A 27 -7.43 -12.66 -12.52
CA LEU A 27 -7.71 -12.22 -13.88
C LEU A 27 -6.63 -11.25 -14.38
N GLY A 28 -6.16 -10.33 -13.55
CA GLY A 28 -5.02 -9.47 -13.86
C GLY A 28 -3.71 -10.26 -14.03
N MET A 29 -3.54 -11.36 -13.30
CA MET A 29 -2.41 -12.27 -13.51
C MET A 29 -2.56 -13.07 -14.80
N VAL A 30 -3.75 -13.53 -15.18
CA VAL A 30 -3.94 -14.38 -16.37
C VAL A 30 -4.00 -13.55 -17.65
N PHE A 31 -4.63 -12.38 -17.61
CA PHE A 31 -4.97 -11.55 -18.77
C PHE A 31 -4.26 -10.19 -18.80
N GLY A 32 -3.64 -9.76 -17.71
CA GLY A 32 -2.83 -8.53 -17.70
C GLY A 32 -1.55 -8.74 -18.50
N SER A 33 -1.41 -7.97 -19.58
CA SER A 33 -0.16 -7.88 -20.34
C SER A 33 0.95 -7.37 -19.42
N ALA A 34 2.03 -8.14 -19.28
CA ALA A 34 3.23 -7.67 -18.59
C ALA A 34 3.77 -6.41 -19.28
N SER A 35 4.22 -5.43 -18.50
CA SER A 35 4.89 -4.20 -18.96
C SER A 35 6.10 -4.48 -19.87
N SER A 36 6.65 -5.70 -19.82
CA SER A 36 7.63 -6.21 -20.77
C SER A 36 6.97 -6.62 -22.09
N VAL A 37 6.41 -5.65 -22.81
CA VAL A 37 6.19 -5.85 -24.25
C VAL A 37 7.58 -6.02 -24.85
N ALA A 38 7.86 -7.21 -25.39
CA ALA A 38 9.04 -7.43 -26.21
C ALA A 38 9.10 -6.33 -27.28
N PRO A 39 10.26 -5.66 -27.49
CA PRO A 39 10.36 -4.60 -28.49
C PRO A 39 9.98 -5.18 -29.86
N GLY A 40 8.82 -4.82 -30.38
CA GLY A 40 8.39 -5.23 -31.73
C GLY A 40 6.90 -5.55 -31.93
N VAL A 41 6.10 -5.76 -30.89
CA VAL A 41 4.64 -6.02 -31.05
C VAL A 41 3.83 -4.95 -30.34
N SER A 42 3.74 -3.77 -30.96
CA SER A 42 2.80 -2.72 -30.57
C SER A 42 1.40 -3.11 -31.03
N ALA A 43 0.62 -3.75 -30.15
CA ALA A 43 -0.83 -3.66 -30.29
C ALA A 43 -1.20 -2.20 -30.13
N ALA A 44 -1.94 -1.64 -31.09
CA ALA A 44 -2.37 -0.24 -31.04
C ALA A 44 -3.01 0.03 -29.66
N PRO A 45 -2.50 1.00 -28.87
CA PRO A 45 -3.01 1.24 -27.54
C PRO A 45 -4.50 1.56 -27.67
N ALA A 46 -5.33 0.82 -26.92
CA ALA A 46 -6.76 1.10 -26.87
C ALA A 46 -6.94 2.57 -26.51
N HIS A 47 -7.49 3.35 -27.44
CA HIS A 47 -7.58 4.79 -27.31
C HIS A 47 -8.67 5.11 -26.28
N VAL A 48 -8.28 5.26 -25.02
CA VAL A 48 -9.19 5.76 -23.99
C VAL A 48 -9.55 7.20 -24.37
N PRO A 49 -10.84 7.56 -24.50
CA PRO A 49 -11.22 8.95 -24.74
C PRO A 49 -10.60 9.85 -23.66
N SER A 50 -9.97 10.94 -24.07
CA SER A 50 -9.23 11.86 -23.17
C SER A 50 -10.08 12.38 -22.01
N THR A 51 -11.40 12.46 -22.21
CA THR A 51 -12.41 12.83 -21.22
C THR A 51 -12.58 11.78 -20.13
N LEU A 52 -12.65 10.49 -20.49
CA LEU A 52 -12.77 9.38 -19.54
C LEU A 52 -11.50 9.22 -18.70
N GLY A 53 -10.32 9.27 -19.32
CA GLY A 53 -9.05 9.21 -18.60
C GLY A 53 -8.89 10.36 -17.59
N SER A 54 -9.27 11.59 -17.99
CA SER A 54 -9.27 12.75 -17.10
C SER A 54 -10.28 12.60 -15.95
N PHE A 55 -11.49 12.15 -16.25
CA PHE A 55 -12.52 11.89 -15.23
C PHE A 55 -12.05 10.86 -14.21
N LEU A 56 -11.47 9.74 -14.66
CA LEU A 56 -10.93 8.72 -13.78
C LEU A 56 -9.79 9.28 -12.93
N LYS A 57 -8.82 9.98 -13.53
CA LYS A 57 -7.68 10.56 -12.82
C LYS A 57 -8.11 11.54 -11.73
N TYR A 58 -8.89 12.56 -12.08
CA TYR A 58 -9.26 13.62 -11.13
C TYR A 58 -10.38 13.18 -10.19
N GLY A 59 -11.41 12.50 -10.70
CA GLY A 59 -12.52 12.00 -9.90
C GLY A 59 -12.08 10.98 -8.86
N PHE A 60 -11.23 10.02 -9.23
CA PHE A 60 -10.68 9.05 -8.27
C PHE A 60 -9.76 9.73 -7.26
N SER A 61 -8.98 10.74 -7.69
CA SER A 61 -8.11 11.47 -6.77
C SER A 61 -8.90 12.24 -5.72
N LEU A 62 -9.98 12.92 -6.12
CA LEU A 62 -10.90 13.59 -5.20
C LEU A 62 -11.56 12.60 -4.25
N LEU A 63 -11.95 11.41 -4.74
CA LEU A 63 -12.52 10.36 -3.90
C LEU A 63 -11.52 9.88 -2.84
N ILE A 64 -10.25 9.64 -3.20
CA ILE A 64 -9.21 9.27 -2.22
C ILE A 64 -9.01 10.38 -1.21
N ILE A 65 -8.79 11.62 -1.66
CA ILE A 65 -8.57 12.76 -0.76
C ILE A 65 -9.76 12.93 0.19
N GLY A 66 -10.99 12.88 -0.34
CA GLY A 66 -12.22 12.95 0.44
C GLY A 66 -12.32 11.83 1.47
N SER A 67 -11.93 10.60 1.11
CA SER A 67 -11.95 9.43 2.02
C SER A 67 -10.96 9.55 3.18
N LEU A 68 -9.84 10.26 2.99
CA LEU A 68 -8.87 10.54 4.05
C LEU A 68 -9.27 11.77 4.88
N LEU A 69 -9.74 12.82 4.21
CA LEU A 69 -10.10 14.09 4.83
C LEU A 69 -11.35 13.98 5.70
N PHE A 70 -12.39 13.26 5.25
CA PHE A 70 -13.63 13.11 6.01
C PHE A 70 -13.44 12.57 7.44
N PRO A 71 -12.76 11.43 7.68
CA PRO A 71 -12.54 10.94 9.03
C PRO A 71 -11.57 11.81 9.84
N LEU A 72 -10.64 12.53 9.19
CA LEU A 72 -9.77 13.51 9.83
C LEU A 72 -10.58 14.70 10.39
N LEU A 73 -11.46 15.29 9.57
CA LEU A 73 -12.37 16.37 9.95
C LEU A 73 -13.36 15.94 11.04
N LYS A 74 -13.77 14.67 11.04
CA LYS A 74 -14.69 14.10 12.04
C LYS A 74 -14.04 13.71 13.37
N GLY A 75 -12.79 14.07 13.63
CA GLY A 75 -12.20 13.75 14.92
C GLY A 75 -11.69 12.31 15.06
N LYS A 76 -11.75 11.48 13.99
CA LYS A 76 -11.48 10.04 14.10
C LYS A 76 -9.99 9.68 14.04
N MET A 77 -9.09 10.64 13.84
CA MET A 77 -7.63 10.43 13.81
C MET A 77 -6.96 10.86 15.12
N GLN A 78 -7.59 11.79 15.83
CA GLN A 78 -7.10 12.48 17.01
C GLN A 78 -6.70 11.51 18.14
N PRO A 79 -7.46 10.41 18.41
CA PRO A 79 -7.05 9.41 19.40
C PRO A 79 -5.72 8.71 19.09
N TYR A 80 -5.21 8.80 17.87
CA TYR A 80 -3.98 8.14 17.43
C TYR A 80 -2.78 9.09 17.34
N PHE A 81 -2.98 10.40 17.50
CA PHE A 81 -1.90 11.39 17.40
C PHE A 81 -0.85 11.26 18.51
N TYR A 82 -1.18 10.60 19.63
CA TYR A 82 -0.17 10.31 20.65
C TYR A 82 0.98 9.45 20.10
N LEU A 83 0.76 8.64 19.06
CA LEU A 83 1.79 7.80 18.45
C LEU A 83 2.94 8.62 17.85
N PHE A 84 2.68 9.86 17.41
CA PHE A 84 3.76 10.76 16.98
C PHE A 84 4.74 11.07 18.12
N ARG A 85 4.25 11.15 19.36
CA ARG A 85 5.09 11.41 20.55
C ARG A 85 5.96 10.21 20.93
N LEU A 86 5.64 9.02 20.43
CA LEU A 86 6.44 7.80 20.63
C LEU A 86 7.61 7.72 19.66
N LEU A 87 7.60 8.51 18.58
CA LEU A 87 8.67 8.50 17.59
C LEU A 87 9.97 8.98 18.24
N ARG A 88 11.04 8.26 17.92
CA ARG A 88 12.41 8.57 18.34
C ARG A 88 13.30 8.59 17.11
N PHE A 89 14.31 9.46 17.09
CA PHE A 89 15.27 9.54 15.99
C PHE A 89 15.93 8.19 15.66
N ARG A 90 16.22 7.37 16.68
CA ARG A 90 16.75 6.01 16.50
C ARG A 90 15.82 5.09 15.68
N MET A 91 14.51 5.31 15.70
CA MET A 91 13.56 4.56 14.88
C MET A 91 13.66 4.93 13.41
N VAL A 92 13.86 6.21 13.11
CA VAL A 92 14.08 6.70 11.73
C VAL A 92 15.34 6.06 11.16
N PHE A 93 16.45 6.10 11.90
CA PHE A 93 17.71 5.48 11.47
C PHE A 93 17.55 3.97 11.19
N LYS A 94 16.88 3.22 12.08
CA LYS A 94 16.59 1.81 11.84
C LYS A 94 15.66 1.59 10.64
N SER A 95 14.71 2.50 10.42
CA SER A 95 13.80 2.43 9.28
C SER A 95 14.51 2.61 7.95
N ILE A 96 15.62 3.38 7.90
CA ILE A 96 16.45 3.49 6.70
C ILE A 96 16.95 2.11 6.25
N PHE A 97 17.52 1.32 7.17
CA PHE A 97 17.99 -0.03 6.82
C PHE A 97 16.87 -0.95 6.37
N VAL A 98 15.68 -0.85 6.98
CA VAL A 98 14.52 -1.66 6.60
C VAL A 98 14.00 -1.25 5.23
N VAL A 99 13.90 0.06 4.94
CA VAL A 99 13.53 0.57 3.62
C VAL A 99 14.55 0.10 2.57
N CYS A 100 15.85 0.21 2.84
CA CYS A 100 16.88 -0.30 1.94
C CYS A 100 16.72 -1.80 1.68
N ALA A 101 16.49 -2.61 2.72
CA ALA A 101 16.28 -4.05 2.57
C ALA A 101 15.04 -4.38 1.73
N VAL A 102 13.92 -3.67 1.96
CA VAL A 102 12.69 -3.82 1.17
C VAL A 102 12.93 -3.42 -0.29
N VAL A 103 13.58 -2.28 -0.55
CA VAL A 103 13.88 -1.82 -1.92
C VAL A 103 14.80 -2.79 -2.64
N LEU A 104 15.89 -3.24 -2.01
CA LEU A 104 16.80 -4.22 -2.60
C LEU A 104 16.09 -5.54 -2.92
N THR A 105 15.23 -6.01 -2.00
CA THR A 105 14.42 -7.21 -2.22
C THR A 105 13.44 -7.02 -3.38
N ALA A 106 12.78 -5.86 -3.48
CA ALA A 106 11.86 -5.55 -4.56
C ALA A 106 12.60 -5.50 -5.92
N VAL A 107 13.76 -4.84 -5.98
CA VAL A 107 14.59 -4.79 -7.20
C VAL A 107 15.03 -6.20 -7.59
N ALA A 108 15.55 -6.99 -6.66
CA ALA A 108 15.99 -8.35 -6.94
C ALA A 108 14.85 -9.26 -7.42
N LEU A 109 13.67 -9.20 -6.77
CA LEU A 109 12.52 -10.00 -7.19
C LEU A 109 11.99 -9.56 -8.56
N GLY A 110 11.93 -8.24 -8.82
CA GLY A 110 11.48 -7.71 -10.10
C GLY A 110 12.42 -8.06 -11.26
N THR A 111 13.74 -8.07 -11.03
CA THR A 111 14.72 -8.42 -12.06
C THR A 111 14.81 -9.92 -12.30
N LEU A 112 14.79 -10.73 -11.23
CA LEU A 112 14.93 -12.20 -11.34
C LEU A 112 13.64 -12.88 -11.78
N PHE A 113 12.48 -12.31 -11.46
CA PHE A 113 11.17 -12.91 -11.73
C PHE A 113 10.22 -11.89 -12.40
N PRO A 114 10.43 -11.54 -13.68
CA PRO A 114 9.63 -10.52 -14.38
C PRO A 114 8.11 -10.80 -14.40
N PHE A 115 7.71 -12.06 -14.32
CA PHE A 115 6.29 -12.43 -14.24
C PHE A 115 5.59 -11.96 -12.95
N LEU A 116 6.34 -11.52 -11.94
CA LEU A 116 5.81 -10.94 -10.70
C LEU A 116 5.44 -9.45 -10.84
N ASP A 117 5.75 -8.80 -11.97
CA ASP A 117 5.34 -7.42 -12.32
C ASP A 117 3.85 -7.35 -12.71
N ARG A 118 3.00 -8.18 -12.11
CA ARG A 118 1.55 -8.21 -12.37
C ARG A 118 0.78 -7.63 -11.19
N SER A 119 -0.24 -6.86 -11.52
CA SER A 119 -1.16 -6.13 -10.66
C SER A 119 -2.54 -6.13 -11.34
N TRP A 120 -3.62 -6.23 -10.56
CA TRP A 120 -4.95 -6.15 -11.17
C TRP A 120 -5.24 -4.78 -11.80
N LEU A 121 -4.51 -3.73 -11.38
CA LEU A 121 -4.64 -2.40 -11.97
C LEU A 121 -4.19 -2.31 -13.43
N TYR A 122 -3.40 -3.26 -13.95
CA TYR A 122 -3.10 -3.32 -15.38
C TYR A 122 -4.36 -3.49 -16.24
N LEU A 123 -5.47 -3.94 -15.65
CA LEU A 123 -6.76 -4.07 -16.33
C LEU A 123 -7.49 -2.73 -16.53
N ILE A 124 -7.01 -1.64 -15.89
CA ILE A 124 -7.62 -0.31 -15.99
C ILE A 124 -6.67 0.62 -16.75
N PRO A 125 -6.98 0.99 -18.01
CA PRO A 125 -6.15 1.91 -18.78
C PRO A 125 -6.42 3.35 -18.30
N VAL A 126 -5.59 3.86 -17.38
CA VAL A 126 -5.80 5.19 -16.77
C VAL A 126 -5.05 6.30 -17.52
N SER A 127 -4.00 5.99 -18.28
CA SER A 127 -3.31 6.96 -19.14
C SER A 127 -2.64 6.29 -20.32
N ASN A 128 -3.14 6.49 -21.56
CA ASN A 128 -2.44 6.16 -22.82
C ASN A 128 -1.69 4.81 -22.88
N GLY A 129 -2.21 3.76 -22.21
CA GLY A 129 -1.56 2.44 -22.15
C GLY A 129 -0.54 2.25 -21.01
N GLU A 130 -0.19 3.28 -20.26
CA GLU A 130 0.60 3.17 -19.02
C GLU A 130 -0.31 2.88 -17.83
N SER A 131 -0.10 1.72 -17.22
CA SER A 131 -0.70 1.36 -15.94
C SER A 131 0.01 2.08 -14.80
N THR A 132 -0.72 2.91 -14.05
CA THR A 132 -0.18 3.55 -12.85
C THR A 132 -0.96 3.09 -11.63
N ASN A 133 -0.32 3.05 -10.46
CA ASN A 133 -1.04 2.72 -9.24
C ASN A 133 -1.98 3.88 -8.88
N ILE A 134 -3.28 3.68 -9.13
CA ILE A 134 -4.32 4.68 -8.91
C ILE A 134 -4.40 5.16 -7.46
N ALA A 135 -3.97 4.36 -6.48
CA ALA A 135 -4.00 4.71 -5.07
C ALA A 135 -3.01 5.84 -4.72
N VAL A 136 -1.94 6.00 -5.50
CA VAL A 136 -0.97 7.09 -5.34
C VAL A 136 -1.12 8.19 -6.40
N MET A 137 -2.12 8.07 -7.29
CA MET A 137 -2.44 9.07 -8.30
C MET A 137 -2.54 10.50 -7.75
N PRO A 138 -3.20 10.75 -6.59
CA PRO A 138 -3.32 12.11 -6.05
C PRO A 138 -1.96 12.77 -5.80
N ALA A 139 -0.94 11.99 -5.42
CA ALA A 139 0.41 12.51 -5.15
C ALA A 139 1.11 13.04 -6.42
N THR A 140 0.65 12.67 -7.62
CA THR A 140 1.24 13.14 -8.88
C THR A 140 0.57 14.40 -9.44
N LEU A 141 -0.50 14.88 -8.79
CA LEU A 141 -1.22 16.07 -9.23
C LEU A 141 -0.49 17.34 -8.77
N LYS A 142 -0.30 18.29 -9.69
CA LYS A 142 0.33 19.58 -9.38
C LYS A 142 -0.42 20.31 -8.27
N TYR A 143 0.29 20.80 -7.26
CA TYR A 143 -0.21 21.46 -6.04
C TYR A 143 -1.07 20.57 -5.11
N VAL A 144 -2.01 19.81 -5.68
CA VAL A 144 -2.89 18.88 -4.96
C VAL A 144 -2.09 17.74 -4.32
N GLY A 145 -1.01 17.30 -4.95
CA GLY A 145 -0.15 16.23 -4.45
C GLY A 145 0.44 16.56 -3.08
N LEU A 146 0.88 17.80 -2.85
CA LEU A 146 1.41 18.20 -1.54
C LEU A 146 0.32 18.18 -0.46
N VAL A 147 -0.88 18.67 -0.79
CA VAL A 147 -2.04 18.63 0.12
C VAL A 147 -2.41 17.19 0.47
N PHE A 148 -2.43 16.31 -0.53
CA PHE A 148 -2.69 14.88 -0.33
C PHE A 148 -1.65 14.23 0.59
N LEU A 149 -0.35 14.49 0.36
CA LEU A 149 0.73 13.92 1.17
C LEU A 149 0.63 14.37 2.63
N VAL A 150 0.27 15.63 2.89
CA VAL A 150 0.04 16.14 4.26
C VAL A 150 -1.15 15.45 4.90
N ILE A 151 -2.28 15.35 4.20
CA ILE A 151 -3.47 14.65 4.71
C ILE A 151 -3.14 13.17 5.02
N LEU A 152 -2.42 12.51 4.11
CA LEU A 152 -1.99 11.12 4.29
C LEU A 152 -1.09 10.98 5.53
N ALA A 153 -0.11 11.87 5.72
CA ALA A 153 0.75 11.87 6.90
C ALA A 153 -0.04 11.93 8.21
N LEU A 154 -1.09 12.75 8.26
CA LEU A 154 -1.97 12.88 9.42
C LEU A 154 -2.84 11.63 9.65
N CYS A 155 -3.15 10.87 8.60
CA CYS A 155 -3.90 9.61 8.72
C CYS A 155 -3.02 8.39 9.09
N LEU A 156 -1.72 8.44 8.82
CA LEU A 156 -0.79 7.31 9.02
C LEU A 156 -0.81 6.70 10.43
N PRO A 157 -0.90 7.45 11.56
CA PRO A 157 -0.90 6.84 12.89
C PRO A 157 -2.03 5.82 13.08
N ARG A 158 -3.24 6.15 12.59
CA ARG A 158 -4.38 5.25 12.67
C ARG A 158 -4.23 4.07 11.73
N PHE A 159 -3.72 4.28 10.51
CA PHE A 159 -3.51 3.20 9.54
C PHE A 159 -2.48 2.20 10.04
N ALA A 160 -1.32 2.68 10.50
CA ALA A 160 -0.28 1.84 11.11
C ALA A 160 -0.86 1.06 12.29
N TYR A 161 -1.58 1.71 13.20
CA TYR A 161 -2.19 1.02 14.35
C TYR A 161 -3.17 -0.07 13.91
N ALA A 162 -4.09 0.24 12.98
CA ALA A 162 -5.08 -0.72 12.50
C ALA A 162 -4.43 -1.94 11.81
N GLU A 163 -3.37 -1.72 11.05
CA GLU A 163 -2.60 -2.78 10.41
C GLU A 163 -1.86 -3.64 11.43
N GLU A 164 -1.21 -3.02 12.42
CA GLU A 164 -0.49 -3.75 13.47
C GLU A 164 -1.45 -4.56 14.36
N VAL A 165 -2.63 -4.03 14.69
CA VAL A 165 -3.68 -4.82 15.35
C VAL A 165 -4.09 -6.01 14.47
N LYS A 166 -4.35 -5.77 13.19
CA LYS A 166 -4.84 -6.83 12.27
C LYS A 166 -3.79 -7.93 12.05
N TYR A 167 -2.54 -7.55 11.82
CA TYR A 167 -1.50 -8.49 11.38
C TYR A 167 -0.61 -8.97 12.52
N ARG A 168 -0.41 -8.21 13.61
CA ARG A 168 0.50 -8.62 14.71
C ARG A 168 -0.19 -9.04 15.99
N HIS A 169 -1.36 -8.51 16.32
CA HIS A 169 -2.01 -8.87 17.57
C HIS A 169 -2.25 -10.39 17.65
N GLY A 170 -1.81 -10.98 18.77
CA GLY A 170 -1.89 -12.43 19.00
C GLY A 170 -0.84 -13.27 18.27
N THR A 171 0.21 -12.66 17.69
CA THR A 171 1.32 -13.44 17.11
C THR A 171 2.06 -14.20 18.21
N GLN A 172 2.17 -15.52 18.06
CA GLN A 172 2.72 -16.41 19.11
C GLN A 172 4.23 -16.66 18.96
N ASP A 173 4.69 -16.87 17.73
CA ASP A 173 6.08 -17.23 17.43
C ASP A 173 6.50 -16.71 16.05
N TRP A 174 7.75 -16.94 15.66
CA TRP A 174 8.29 -16.50 14.38
C TRP A 174 7.64 -17.19 13.16
N ARG A 175 7.12 -18.40 13.30
CA ARG A 175 6.44 -19.11 12.21
C ARG A 175 5.08 -18.46 11.94
N ASP A 176 4.32 -18.12 12.97
CA ASP A 176 3.09 -17.34 12.85
C ASP A 176 3.40 -15.92 12.36
N GLY A 177 4.44 -15.29 12.91
CA GLY A 177 4.95 -13.98 12.49
C GLY A 177 5.31 -13.92 11.01
N PHE A 178 5.95 -14.95 10.47
CA PHE A 178 6.23 -15.07 9.04
C PHE A 178 4.95 -15.15 8.21
N LYS A 179 4.02 -16.04 8.56
CA LYS A 179 2.73 -16.17 7.84
C LYS A 179 1.95 -14.86 7.83
N ARG A 180 1.91 -14.16 8.96
CA ARG A 180 1.25 -12.85 9.10
C ARG A 180 1.96 -11.76 8.32
N SER A 181 3.29 -11.78 8.26
CA SER A 181 4.08 -10.84 7.46
C SER A 181 3.89 -11.05 5.96
N LEU A 182 3.80 -12.30 5.52
CA LEU A 182 3.48 -12.62 4.14
C LEU A 182 2.08 -12.12 3.77
N ARG A 183 1.07 -12.36 4.63
CA ARG A 183 -0.28 -11.83 4.44
C ARG A 183 -0.31 -10.30 4.41
N PHE A 184 0.47 -9.64 5.26
CA PHE A 184 0.63 -8.19 5.26
C PHE A 184 1.17 -7.69 3.90
N GLY A 185 2.23 -8.29 3.39
CA GLY A 185 2.81 -7.94 2.10
C GLY A 185 1.82 -8.17 0.94
N LEU A 186 1.22 -9.36 0.86
CA LEU A 186 0.25 -9.71 -0.19
C LEU A 186 -1.04 -8.88 -0.14
N ALA A 187 -1.44 -8.39 1.04
CA ALA A 187 -2.59 -7.51 1.15
C ALA A 187 -2.38 -6.18 0.41
N HIS A 188 -1.14 -5.74 0.18
CA HIS A 188 -0.88 -4.54 -0.60
C HIS A 188 -1.17 -4.72 -2.09
N CYS A 189 -1.15 -5.96 -2.60
CA CYS A 189 -1.53 -6.25 -3.97
C CYS A 189 -3.01 -5.93 -4.24
N ILE A 190 -3.86 -5.92 -3.19
CA ILE A 190 -5.24 -5.43 -3.27
C ILE A 190 -5.29 -3.95 -3.65
N MET A 191 -4.31 -3.16 -3.23
CA MET A 191 -4.17 -1.75 -3.58
C MET A 191 -3.42 -1.53 -4.90
N GLY A 192 -3.28 -2.59 -5.71
CA GLY A 192 -2.65 -2.54 -7.02
C GLY A 192 -1.13 -2.44 -6.99
N VAL A 193 -0.52 -2.77 -5.86
CA VAL A 193 0.93 -2.95 -5.74
C VAL A 193 1.33 -4.25 -6.46
N PRO A 194 2.35 -4.24 -7.34
CA PRO A 194 2.82 -5.46 -8.01
C PRO A 194 3.21 -6.57 -7.03
N LEU A 195 3.10 -7.84 -7.46
CA LEU A 195 3.37 -8.99 -6.58
C LEU A 195 4.80 -8.99 -6.02
N TYR A 196 5.81 -8.64 -6.83
CA TYR A 196 7.20 -8.58 -6.35
C TYR A 196 7.37 -7.57 -5.20
N VAL A 197 6.70 -6.41 -5.27
CA VAL A 197 6.71 -5.40 -4.19
C VAL A 197 5.96 -5.93 -2.97
N GLY A 198 4.80 -6.57 -3.17
CA GLY A 198 4.05 -7.20 -2.08
C GLY A 198 4.88 -8.25 -1.33
N LEU A 199 5.64 -9.08 -2.06
CA LEU A 199 6.56 -10.05 -1.48
C LEU A 199 7.71 -9.34 -0.73
N ALA A 200 8.31 -8.30 -1.31
CA ALA A 200 9.35 -7.52 -0.66
C ALA A 200 8.88 -6.84 0.65
N LEU A 201 7.63 -6.37 0.71
CA LEU A 201 7.02 -5.81 1.91
C LEU A 201 6.90 -6.83 3.06
N THR A 202 7.00 -8.14 2.77
CA THR A 202 7.13 -9.18 3.81
C THR A 202 8.34 -8.93 4.71
N VAL A 203 9.44 -8.39 4.17
CA VAL A 203 10.65 -8.03 4.94
C VAL A 203 10.34 -6.95 5.97
N GLY A 204 9.64 -5.89 5.56
CA GLY A 204 9.13 -4.86 6.48
C GLY A 204 8.19 -5.46 7.53
N GLY A 205 7.32 -6.37 7.11
CA GLY A 205 6.44 -7.10 8.02
C GLY A 205 7.19 -7.93 9.07
N LEU A 206 8.26 -8.62 8.69
CA LEU A 206 9.10 -9.36 9.64
C LEU A 206 9.79 -8.43 10.64
N TRP A 207 10.23 -7.26 10.19
CA TRP A 207 10.75 -6.23 11.08
C TRP A 207 9.68 -5.74 12.08
N PHE A 208 8.45 -5.53 11.65
CA PHE A 208 7.36 -5.15 12.56
C PHE A 208 7.02 -6.29 13.53
N THR A 209 7.04 -7.55 13.08
CA THR A 209 6.93 -8.73 13.96
C THR A 209 8.00 -8.73 15.06
N HIS A 210 9.25 -8.43 14.71
CA HIS A 210 10.33 -8.29 15.69
C HIS A 210 10.01 -7.23 16.76
N GLN A 211 9.48 -6.08 16.34
CA GLN A 211 9.14 -5.01 17.27
C GLN A 211 7.91 -5.37 18.11
N TYR A 212 6.95 -6.10 17.55
CA TYR A 212 5.82 -6.64 18.28
C TYR A 212 6.28 -7.57 19.41
N PHE A 213 7.22 -8.51 19.17
CA PHE A 213 7.75 -9.35 20.24
C PHE A 213 8.49 -8.57 21.34
N LYS A 214 8.98 -7.36 21.04
CA LYS A 214 9.70 -6.52 22.00
C LYS A 214 8.82 -5.57 22.81
N GLY A 215 7.57 -5.34 22.42
CA GLY A 215 6.75 -4.32 23.09
C GLY A 215 5.31 -4.24 22.60
N GLY A 216 4.78 -5.32 22.05
CA GLY A 216 3.41 -5.44 21.60
C GLY A 216 3.05 -4.52 20.43
N VAL A 217 1.74 -4.34 20.26
CA VAL A 217 1.15 -3.59 19.13
C VAL A 217 1.62 -2.14 19.12
N GLU A 218 1.70 -1.48 20.27
CA GLU A 218 2.06 -0.06 20.36
C GLU A 218 3.50 0.19 19.88
N ARG A 219 4.46 -0.62 20.34
CA ARG A 219 5.85 -0.52 19.88
C ARG A 219 5.95 -0.80 18.38
N SER A 220 5.28 -1.85 17.90
CA SER A 220 5.27 -2.19 16.48
C SER A 220 4.70 -1.04 15.65
N THR A 221 3.61 -0.43 16.12
CA THR A 221 2.95 0.72 15.48
C THR A 221 3.89 1.92 15.39
N ALA A 222 4.65 2.23 16.44
CA ALA A 222 5.60 3.34 16.41
C ALA A 222 6.71 3.13 15.36
N TYR A 223 7.24 1.92 15.23
CA TYR A 223 8.24 1.60 14.19
C TYR A 223 7.64 1.58 12.79
N HIS A 224 6.42 1.08 12.64
CA HIS A 224 5.70 1.11 11.37
C HIS A 224 5.38 2.56 10.95
N LEU A 225 4.93 3.41 11.87
CA LEU A 225 4.71 4.83 11.62
C LEU A 225 6.01 5.55 11.22
N ALA A 226 7.14 5.27 11.90
CA ALA A 226 8.44 5.82 11.52
C ALA A 226 8.86 5.41 10.10
N TYR A 227 8.66 4.13 9.75
CA TYR A 227 8.91 3.60 8.41
C TYR A 227 8.03 4.30 7.36
N ASN A 228 6.72 4.43 7.60
CA ASN A 228 5.80 5.06 6.65
C ASN A 228 6.09 6.55 6.47
N LEU A 229 6.42 7.27 7.54
CA LEU A 229 6.82 8.68 7.45
C LEU A 229 8.11 8.86 6.65
N LEU A 230 9.10 7.98 6.85
CA LEU A 230 10.34 8.01 6.07
C LEU A 230 10.05 7.80 4.57
N VAL A 231 9.27 6.78 4.22
CA VAL A 231 8.89 6.53 2.82
C VAL A 231 8.13 7.71 2.23
N LEU A 232 7.19 8.29 2.99
CA LEU A 232 6.41 9.45 2.58
C LEU A 232 7.30 10.69 2.37
N THR A 233 8.27 10.93 3.24
CA THR A 233 9.25 12.02 3.09
C THR A 233 10.12 11.82 1.86
N LEU A 234 10.62 10.60 1.60
CA LEU A 234 11.41 10.31 0.40
C LEU A 234 10.60 10.53 -0.88
N LEU A 235 9.35 10.06 -0.91
CA LEU A 235 8.43 10.31 -2.02
C LEU A 235 8.18 11.81 -2.23
N SER A 236 7.88 12.53 -1.14
CA SER A 236 7.61 13.97 -1.21
C SER A 236 8.82 14.74 -1.75
N THR A 237 10.02 14.38 -1.27
CA THR A 237 11.29 14.96 -1.72
C THR A 237 11.47 14.72 -3.22
N TYR A 238 11.34 13.46 -3.67
CA TYR A 238 11.45 13.11 -5.09
C TYR A 238 10.48 13.92 -5.96
N LEU A 239 9.21 14.00 -5.58
CA LEU A 239 8.18 14.69 -6.37
C LEU A 239 8.42 16.21 -6.47
N ILE A 240 8.95 16.84 -5.40
CA ILE A 240 9.32 18.26 -5.39
C ILE A 240 10.53 18.49 -6.31
N PHE A 241 11.60 17.73 -6.14
CA PHE A 241 12.84 17.91 -6.92
C PHE A 241 12.64 17.57 -8.40
N ALA A 242 11.79 16.60 -8.71
CA ALA A 242 11.39 16.27 -10.08
C ALA A 242 10.42 17.29 -10.70
N ARG A 243 10.02 18.34 -9.97
CA ARG A 243 9.03 19.37 -10.38
C ARG A 243 7.69 18.78 -10.86
N ILE A 244 7.28 17.66 -10.25
CA ILE A 244 6.01 17.01 -10.58
C ILE A 244 4.85 17.73 -9.87
N ILE A 245 5.06 18.16 -8.63
CA ILE A 245 3.99 18.70 -7.77
C ILE A 245 4.07 20.20 -7.47
N ILE A 246 5.10 20.90 -7.97
CA ILE A 246 5.30 22.35 -7.82
C ILE A 246 5.27 23.08 -9.16
#